data_AF-A0A7S2LSA6-F1
#
_entry.id   AF-A0A7S2LSA6-F1
#
_cell.length_a   1.000
_cell.length_b   1.000
_cell.length_c   1.000
_cell.angle_alpha   90.00
_cell.angle_beta   90.00
_cell.angle_gamma   90.00
#
_symmetry.space_group_name_H-M   'P 1'
#
loop_
_entity.id
_entity.type
_entity.pdbx_description
1 polymer ?
#
loop_
_entity_poly.entity_id
_entity_poly.type
_entity_poly.pdbx_seq_one_letter_code
_entity_poly.pdbx_strand_id
1 'polypeptide(L)'
;IKTVPDFFPAVGAGDLGVVGTNFVDTPDLTCRILFRFENATELILHTPTTFHNTSYLECITNSSLEYSQPHLQESSLFGGDFLWDPVGNTQQFNETFLSVSTNRVDWTDYEEILIKPMHNIYSIEPYSGQMRGNTSVTISGENFVDSTHLGCRFGGSHTVKAQFVSSTKLICLSPGFEVLEDGSMDDLSVFLDVTNNGVNFSSSNIKFSYHENAAVHSLSPLFGPSSGGTLVNATIIHMPKGLGNSSAVLCKFNDTVVPGKILSGACIQCESPAVKAYG
;
A
#
# COMPACT_ATOMS: atom_id res chain seq x y z
N ILE A 1 21.52 -4.00 -20.58
CA ILE A 1 21.05 -3.19 -19.41
C ILE A 1 19.83 -3.89 -18.82
N LYS A 2 19.36 -3.52 -17.63
CA LYS A 2 18.09 -4.00 -17.04
C LYS A 2 17.40 -2.87 -16.32
N THR A 3 16.07 -2.88 -16.26
CA THR A 3 15.31 -1.90 -15.48
C THR A 3 15.14 -2.35 -14.03
N VAL A 4 15.10 -1.39 -13.13
CA VAL A 4 14.70 -1.59 -11.73
C VAL A 4 13.77 -0.44 -11.36
N PRO A 5 12.50 -0.69 -11.02
CA PRO A 5 11.85 -2.01 -10.95
C PRO A 5 11.57 -2.66 -12.33
N ASP A 6 11.18 -3.95 -12.33
CA ASP A 6 10.89 -4.74 -13.55
C ASP A 6 9.72 -4.20 -14.39
N PHE A 7 8.85 -3.39 -13.78
CA PHE A 7 7.76 -2.69 -14.46
C PHE A 7 7.44 -1.37 -13.76
N PHE A 8 6.87 -0.43 -14.52
CA PHE A 8 6.49 0.89 -14.01
C PHE A 8 5.05 1.29 -14.41
N PRO A 9 4.39 2.12 -13.60
CA PRO A 9 3.05 2.62 -13.90
C PRO A 9 3.07 3.61 -15.08
N ALA A 10 2.03 3.56 -15.90
CA ALA A 10 1.89 4.35 -17.11
C ALA A 10 1.86 5.87 -16.83
N VAL A 11 1.05 6.36 -15.89
CA VAL A 11 0.95 7.82 -15.61
C VAL A 11 1.92 8.25 -14.51
N GLY A 12 2.79 9.22 -14.82
CA GLY A 12 3.31 10.20 -13.86
C GLY A 12 4.09 9.67 -12.65
N ALA A 13 4.68 8.50 -12.72
CA ALA A 13 5.26 7.87 -11.53
C ALA A 13 6.65 7.28 -11.78
N GLY A 14 7.64 8.05 -11.31
CA GLY A 14 8.99 7.61 -10.97
C GLY A 14 9.96 7.56 -12.13
N ASP A 15 11.17 8.04 -11.88
CA ASP A 15 12.26 7.88 -12.81
C ASP A 15 12.60 6.39 -12.96
N LEU A 16 12.97 5.99 -14.18
CA LEU A 16 13.26 4.60 -14.50
C LEU A 16 14.71 4.29 -14.15
N GLY A 17 14.91 3.50 -13.10
CA GLY A 17 16.23 3.00 -12.75
C GLY A 17 16.75 2.00 -13.79
N VAL A 18 18.00 2.17 -14.20
CA VAL A 18 18.68 1.31 -15.18
C VAL A 18 19.98 0.79 -14.60
N VAL A 19 20.06 -0.53 -14.48
CA VAL A 19 21.27 -1.23 -14.05
C VAL A 19 22.03 -1.77 -15.25
N GLY A 20 23.34 -1.62 -15.22
CA GLY A 20 24.23 -2.07 -16.29
C GLY A 20 25.68 -2.08 -15.84
N THR A 21 26.59 -1.96 -16.81
CA THR A 21 28.03 -1.92 -16.56
C THR A 21 28.66 -0.93 -17.51
N ASN A 22 29.74 -0.27 -17.07
CA ASN A 22 30.53 0.68 -17.86
C ASN A 22 29.73 1.91 -18.33
N PHE A 23 28.76 2.36 -17.54
CA PHE A 23 28.18 3.69 -17.77
C PHE A 23 29.24 4.77 -17.54
N VAL A 24 29.19 5.83 -18.34
CA VAL A 24 30.10 6.96 -18.27
C VAL A 24 29.28 8.23 -18.18
N ASP A 25 29.67 9.12 -17.29
CA ASP A 25 29.07 10.44 -17.18
C ASP A 25 29.53 11.31 -18.35
N THR A 26 28.60 11.64 -19.25
CA THR A 26 28.86 12.44 -20.45
C THR A 26 27.71 13.43 -20.64
N PRO A 27 27.95 14.61 -21.23
CA PRO A 27 26.88 15.56 -21.54
C PRO A 27 25.81 15.00 -22.50
N ASP A 28 26.17 13.96 -23.26
CA ASP A 28 25.33 13.31 -24.25
C ASP A 28 24.61 12.06 -23.71
N LEU A 29 24.78 11.73 -22.42
CA LEU A 29 24.11 10.62 -21.78
C LEU A 29 22.59 10.76 -21.87
N THR A 30 21.92 9.78 -22.45
CA THR A 30 20.47 9.80 -22.64
C THR A 30 19.90 8.39 -22.73
N CYS A 31 18.66 8.25 -22.29
CA CYS A 31 17.83 7.08 -22.54
C CYS A 31 16.89 7.38 -23.71
N ARG A 32 16.50 6.33 -24.43
CA ARG A 32 15.35 6.39 -25.33
C ARG A 32 14.39 5.24 -25.05
N ILE A 33 13.10 5.53 -25.13
CA ILE A 33 12.01 4.59 -24.99
C ILE A 33 11.35 4.46 -26.36
N LEU A 34 11.28 3.25 -26.88
CA LEU A 34 10.61 2.92 -28.13
C LEU A 34 9.28 2.25 -27.81
N PHE A 35 8.19 2.81 -28.34
CA PHE A 35 6.86 2.23 -28.30
C PHE A 35 6.55 1.62 -29.66
N ARG A 36 6.19 0.35 -29.70
CA ARG A 36 5.74 -0.32 -30.91
C ARG A 36 4.23 -0.54 -30.86
N PHE A 37 3.54 -0.01 -31.86
CA PHE A 37 2.07 -0.10 -31.98
C PHE A 37 1.64 -1.36 -32.75
N GLU A 38 0.37 -1.72 -32.64
CA GLU A 38 -0.22 -2.90 -33.33
C GLU A 38 0.00 -2.88 -34.86
N ASN A 39 -0.02 -1.70 -35.46
CA ASN A 39 0.21 -1.50 -36.90
C ASN A 39 1.70 -1.52 -37.29
N ALA A 40 2.59 -1.93 -36.38
CA ALA A 40 4.05 -1.92 -36.51
C ALA A 40 4.70 -0.55 -36.72
N THR A 41 3.97 0.54 -36.48
CA THR A 41 4.59 1.87 -36.35
C THR A 41 5.35 1.96 -35.02
N GLU A 42 6.37 2.80 -35.00
CA GLU A 42 7.21 3.01 -33.82
C GLU A 42 7.26 4.49 -33.46
N LEU A 43 7.20 4.77 -32.16
CA LEU A 43 7.44 6.09 -31.59
C LEU A 43 8.66 6.01 -30.68
N ILE A 44 9.61 6.92 -30.87
CA ILE A 44 10.81 7.00 -30.03
C ILE A 44 10.74 8.29 -29.21
N LEU A 45 10.90 8.11 -27.90
CA LEU A 45 10.97 9.18 -26.92
C LEU A 45 12.39 9.22 -26.35
N HIS A 46 13.04 10.38 -26.40
CA HIS A 46 14.29 10.61 -25.69
C HIS A 46 14.00 11.19 -24.32
N THR A 47 14.60 10.63 -23.27
CA THR A 47 14.43 11.13 -21.90
C THR A 47 15.75 11.62 -21.32
N PRO A 48 15.73 12.70 -20.52
CA PRO A 48 16.88 13.10 -19.73
C PRO A 48 17.34 11.95 -18.84
N THR A 49 18.63 11.91 -18.50
CA THR A 49 19.21 10.81 -17.74
C THR A 49 20.17 11.32 -16.69
N THR A 50 19.97 10.88 -15.46
CA THR A 50 20.87 11.16 -14.34
C THR A 50 21.90 10.04 -14.25
N PHE A 51 23.19 10.40 -14.32
CA PHE A 51 24.28 9.50 -13.99
C PHE A 51 24.44 9.40 -12.47
N HIS A 52 24.44 8.18 -11.94
CA HIS A 52 24.73 7.94 -10.52
C HIS A 52 26.09 7.27 -10.35
N ASN A 53 26.35 6.20 -11.09
CA ASN A 53 27.64 5.51 -11.12
C ASN A 53 27.79 4.63 -12.37
N THR A 54 28.92 3.94 -12.49
CA THR A 54 29.26 3.09 -13.66
C THR A 54 28.34 1.90 -13.86
N SER A 55 27.44 1.60 -12.92
CA SER A 55 26.50 0.48 -12.97
C SER A 55 25.03 0.88 -12.79
N TYR A 56 24.74 2.17 -12.54
CA TYR A 56 23.37 2.65 -12.31
C TYR A 56 23.14 4.04 -12.93
N LEU A 57 22.02 4.15 -13.65
CA LEU A 57 21.48 5.37 -14.24
C LEU A 57 20.00 5.50 -13.88
N GLU A 58 19.47 6.70 -14.06
CA GLU A 58 18.06 6.99 -13.84
C GLU A 58 17.52 7.81 -15.01
N CYS A 59 16.59 7.23 -15.79
CA CYS A 59 15.96 7.91 -16.92
C CYS A 59 14.71 8.67 -16.42
N ILE A 60 14.69 9.98 -16.62
CA ILE A 60 13.63 10.85 -16.10
C ILE A 60 12.41 10.79 -17.03
N THR A 61 11.33 10.18 -16.56
CA THR A 61 10.08 10.00 -17.32
C THR A 61 9.00 11.01 -16.92
N ASN A 62 9.23 11.78 -15.84
CA ASN A 62 8.26 12.68 -15.24
C ASN A 62 8.21 14.10 -15.84
N SER A 63 9.20 14.47 -16.66
CA SER A 63 9.24 15.77 -17.29
C SER A 63 8.44 15.71 -18.58
N SER A 64 7.47 16.63 -18.71
CA SER A 64 6.86 17.10 -19.95
C SER A 64 7.58 16.55 -21.19
N LEU A 65 6.98 15.53 -21.81
CA LEU A 65 7.59 14.84 -22.94
C LEU A 65 7.76 15.86 -24.08
N GLU A 66 8.98 16.33 -24.32
CA GLU A 66 9.29 17.12 -25.52
C GLU A 66 9.22 16.17 -26.72
N TYR A 67 8.03 16.06 -27.31
CA TYR A 67 7.84 15.31 -28.54
C TYR A 67 8.59 15.98 -29.70
N SER A 68 9.33 15.18 -30.47
CA SER A 68 9.93 15.61 -31.74
C SER A 68 8.91 15.74 -32.88
N GLN A 69 7.61 15.59 -32.59
CA GLN A 69 6.53 15.77 -33.55
C GLN A 69 5.59 16.92 -33.14
N PRO A 70 5.30 17.88 -34.03
CA PRO A 70 4.52 19.10 -33.72
C PRO A 70 3.02 18.85 -33.43
N HIS A 71 2.58 17.59 -33.38
CA HIS A 71 1.19 17.18 -33.19
C HIS A 71 0.97 16.38 -31.89
N LEU A 72 1.80 16.53 -30.86
CA LEU A 72 1.59 15.89 -29.55
C LEU A 72 1.79 16.94 -28.45
N GLN A 73 0.72 17.27 -27.70
CA GLN A 73 0.73 18.30 -26.63
C GLN A 73 1.02 17.70 -25.25
N GLU A 74 1.50 18.55 -24.33
CA GLU A 74 1.92 18.29 -22.94
C GLU A 74 0.92 17.51 -22.06
N SER A 75 -0.34 17.36 -22.50
CA SER A 75 -1.43 16.70 -21.77
C SER A 75 -1.64 15.22 -22.13
N SER A 76 -0.78 14.64 -22.98
CA SER A 76 -0.85 13.22 -23.38
C SER A 76 -0.33 12.30 -22.26
N LEU A 77 -1.15 12.16 -21.22
CA LEU A 77 -0.93 11.33 -20.04
C LEU A 77 -1.15 9.85 -20.40
N PHE A 78 -0.11 9.04 -20.25
CA PHE A 78 -0.10 7.57 -20.42
C PHE A 78 -1.17 6.85 -19.57
N GLY A 79 -2.38 6.67 -20.07
CA GLY A 79 -3.45 5.94 -19.37
C GLY A 79 -3.35 4.43 -19.57
N GLY A 80 -2.38 3.75 -18.95
CA GLY A 80 -2.13 2.32 -19.18
C GLY A 80 -1.38 2.07 -20.50
N ASP A 81 -1.85 1.14 -21.33
CA ASP A 81 -1.21 0.76 -22.60
C ASP A 81 -1.43 1.79 -23.73
N PHE A 82 -1.93 2.99 -23.42
CA PHE A 82 -2.38 3.96 -24.43
C PHE A 82 -1.56 5.24 -24.44
N LEU A 83 -1.18 5.65 -25.65
CA LEU A 83 -0.73 7.01 -25.96
C LEU A 83 -1.92 7.80 -26.51
N TRP A 84 -2.16 9.00 -25.95
CA TRP A 84 -3.19 9.92 -26.44
C TRP A 84 -2.63 10.75 -27.58
N ASP A 85 -3.27 10.73 -28.75
CA ASP A 85 -3.08 11.81 -29.73
C ASP A 85 -3.89 13.05 -29.27
N PRO A 86 -3.50 14.28 -29.62
CA PRO A 86 -4.25 15.49 -29.25
C PRO A 86 -5.59 15.65 -29.97
N VAL A 87 -6.00 14.68 -30.78
CA VAL A 87 -7.32 14.58 -31.40
C VAL A 87 -8.26 13.67 -30.59
N GLY A 88 -7.75 13.04 -29.52
CA GLY A 88 -8.51 12.17 -28.61
C GLY A 88 -8.56 10.71 -29.04
N ASN A 89 -7.74 10.27 -30.00
CA ASN A 89 -7.60 8.86 -30.33
C ASN A 89 -6.58 8.21 -29.39
N THR A 90 -6.97 7.09 -28.81
CA THR A 90 -6.11 6.22 -28.02
C THR A 90 -5.45 5.21 -28.94
N GLN A 91 -4.13 5.23 -29.07
CA GLN A 91 -3.39 4.15 -29.75
C GLN A 91 -2.74 3.25 -28.70
N GLN A 92 -3.08 1.96 -28.75
CA GLN A 92 -2.50 0.95 -27.88
C GLN A 92 -1.12 0.53 -28.43
N PHE A 93 -0.11 0.56 -27.57
CA PHE A 93 1.19 -0.05 -27.89
C PHE A 93 1.23 -1.47 -27.35
N ASN A 94 1.92 -2.36 -28.08
CA ASN A 94 2.04 -3.77 -27.70
C ASN A 94 3.32 -4.05 -26.92
N GLU A 95 4.40 -3.35 -27.28
CA GLU A 95 5.74 -3.58 -26.76
C GLU A 95 6.40 -2.24 -26.49
N THR A 96 7.14 -2.17 -25.39
CA THR A 96 7.97 -1.00 -25.06
C THR A 96 9.41 -1.46 -24.85
N PHE A 97 10.35 -0.71 -25.38
CA PHE A 97 11.78 -1.03 -25.29
C PHE A 97 12.60 0.17 -24.79
N LEU A 98 13.60 -0.10 -23.97
CA LEU A 98 14.58 0.86 -23.48
C LEU A 98 15.92 0.64 -24.16
N SER A 99 16.62 1.73 -24.46
CA SER A 99 18.03 1.70 -24.85
C SER A 99 18.74 2.95 -24.33
N VAL A 100 20.03 2.83 -24.04
CA VAL A 100 20.87 3.90 -23.47
C VAL A 100 22.00 4.26 -24.43
N SER A 101 22.37 5.53 -24.48
CA SER A 101 23.54 6.01 -25.21
C SER A 101 24.35 6.99 -24.36
N THR A 102 25.68 6.92 -24.47
CA THR A 102 26.62 7.89 -23.86
C THR A 102 27.15 8.91 -24.87
N ASN A 103 26.66 8.88 -26.13
CA ASN A 103 27.13 9.80 -27.18
C ASN A 103 26.06 10.12 -28.24
N ARG A 104 24.79 9.76 -27.99
CA ARG A 104 23.61 9.89 -28.88
C ARG A 104 23.70 9.16 -30.22
N VAL A 105 24.79 8.45 -30.50
CA VAL A 105 25.03 7.75 -31.77
C VAL A 105 25.03 6.25 -31.56
N ASP A 106 25.79 5.77 -30.57
CA ASP A 106 25.92 4.37 -30.22
C ASP A 106 24.92 4.04 -29.11
N TRP A 107 24.05 3.08 -29.38
CA TRP A 107 22.97 2.67 -28.51
C TRP A 107 23.17 1.24 -28.04
N THR A 108 22.82 0.95 -26.79
CA THR A 108 22.73 -0.44 -26.34
C THR A 108 21.66 -1.20 -27.11
N ASP A 109 21.74 -2.53 -27.09
CA ASP A 109 20.60 -3.36 -27.46
C ASP A 109 19.35 -2.98 -26.67
N TYR A 110 18.19 -3.24 -27.27
CA TYR A 110 16.89 -2.99 -26.66
C TYR A 110 16.64 -3.95 -25.50
N GLU A 111 16.27 -3.38 -24.36
CA GLU A 111 15.69 -4.12 -23.24
C GLU A 111 14.17 -3.91 -23.27
N GLU A 112 13.40 -4.99 -23.25
CA GLU A 112 11.94 -4.88 -23.16
C GLU A 112 11.54 -4.39 -21.77
N ILE A 113 10.65 -3.40 -21.71
CA ILE A 113 10.16 -2.81 -20.47
C ILE A 113 8.65 -2.97 -20.36
N LEU A 114 8.19 -3.32 -19.17
CA LEU A 114 6.78 -3.53 -18.91
C LEU A 114 6.17 -2.26 -18.31
N ILE A 115 5.19 -1.72 -19.02
CA ILE A 115 4.34 -0.65 -18.52
C ILE A 115 3.04 -1.27 -17.99
N LYS A 116 2.59 -0.84 -16.81
CA LYS A 116 1.31 -1.26 -16.24
C LYS A 116 0.42 -0.05 -15.99
N PRO A 117 -0.92 -0.19 -16.04
CA PRO A 117 -1.81 0.88 -15.61
C PRO A 117 -1.51 1.32 -14.16
N MET A 118 -1.78 2.59 -13.86
CA MET A 118 -1.61 3.11 -12.50
C MET A 118 -2.56 2.38 -11.54
N HIS A 119 -2.02 1.92 -10.41
CA HIS A 119 -2.81 1.31 -9.35
C HIS A 119 -3.39 2.38 -8.43
N ASN A 120 -4.70 2.26 -8.19
CA ASN A 120 -5.44 3.16 -7.31
C ASN A 120 -6.16 2.36 -6.24
N ILE A 121 -6.35 2.98 -5.08
CA ILE A 121 -7.16 2.42 -4.01
C ILE A 121 -8.41 3.28 -3.81
N TYR A 122 -9.54 2.63 -3.56
CA TYR A 122 -10.83 3.29 -3.40
C TYR A 122 -11.37 3.18 -1.98
N SER A 123 -11.15 2.04 -1.32
CA SER A 123 -11.65 1.81 0.02
C SER A 123 -10.84 0.75 0.77
N ILE A 124 -10.96 0.78 2.09
CA ILE A 124 -10.38 -0.20 3.00
C ILE A 124 -11.43 -0.69 4.00
N GLU A 125 -11.31 -1.93 4.44
CA GLU A 125 -12.14 -2.52 5.48
C GLU A 125 -11.33 -3.51 6.33
N PRO A 126 -11.28 -3.35 7.67
CA PRO A 126 -11.82 -2.23 8.44
C PRO A 126 -11.00 -0.93 8.22
N TYR A 127 -11.61 0.22 8.49
CA TYR A 127 -10.94 1.54 8.47
C TYR A 127 -10.08 1.82 9.72
N SER A 128 -10.07 0.90 10.68
CA SER A 128 -9.31 1.04 11.92
C SER A 128 -8.83 -0.29 12.47
N GLY A 129 -7.81 -0.25 13.33
CA GLY A 129 -7.23 -1.43 13.96
C GLY A 129 -6.45 -1.12 15.22
N GLN A 130 -5.99 -2.19 15.87
CA GLN A 130 -5.28 -2.08 17.15
C GLN A 130 -3.89 -1.46 16.96
N MET A 131 -3.46 -0.63 17.91
CA MET A 131 -2.10 -0.06 17.92
C MET A 131 -0.99 -1.12 17.96
N ARG A 132 -1.25 -2.33 18.45
CA ARG A 132 -0.28 -3.44 18.38
C ARG A 132 -0.07 -3.97 16.97
N GLY A 133 -0.89 -3.55 16.01
CA GLY A 133 -0.87 -4.01 14.63
C GLY A 133 -1.61 -5.32 14.43
N ASN A 134 -1.27 -6.02 13.36
CA ASN A 134 -1.83 -7.30 12.94
C ASN A 134 -3.33 -7.26 12.61
N THR A 135 -3.88 -6.07 12.32
CA THR A 135 -5.26 -5.96 11.83
C THR A 135 -5.28 -6.31 10.35
N SER A 136 -6.12 -7.26 9.95
CA SER A 136 -6.29 -7.67 8.56
C SER A 136 -7.15 -6.66 7.80
N VAL A 137 -6.50 -5.81 7.01
CA VAL A 137 -7.13 -4.77 6.19
C VAL A 137 -7.32 -5.29 4.77
N THR A 138 -8.57 -5.37 4.34
CA THR A 138 -8.94 -5.62 2.94
C THR A 138 -8.95 -4.30 2.19
N ILE A 139 -8.21 -4.21 1.09
CA ILE A 139 -8.11 -3.01 0.26
C ILE A 139 -8.81 -3.29 -1.06
N SER A 140 -9.70 -2.39 -1.48
CA SER A 140 -10.39 -2.46 -2.78
C SER A 140 -9.90 -1.33 -3.68
N GLY A 141 -9.63 -1.65 -4.93
CA GLY A 141 -9.01 -0.74 -5.89
C GLY A 141 -9.00 -1.30 -7.30
N GLU A 142 -7.99 -0.92 -8.07
CA GLU A 142 -7.78 -1.36 -9.45
C GLU A 142 -6.29 -1.54 -9.78
N ASN A 143 -6.04 -2.30 -10.85
CA ASN A 143 -4.72 -2.49 -11.46
C ASN A 143 -3.65 -3.04 -10.51
N PHE A 144 -4.05 -3.85 -9.51
CA PHE A 144 -3.08 -4.57 -8.68
C PHE A 144 -2.41 -5.69 -9.47
N VAL A 145 -1.12 -5.87 -9.23
CA VAL A 145 -0.29 -6.87 -9.91
C VAL A 145 0.26 -7.83 -8.86
N ASP A 146 0.15 -9.14 -9.13
CA ASP A 146 0.77 -10.15 -8.28
C ASP A 146 2.29 -10.12 -8.47
N SER A 147 2.98 -9.40 -7.59
CA SER A 147 4.42 -9.21 -7.64
C SER A 147 5.06 -9.49 -6.28
N THR A 148 6.35 -9.80 -6.29
CA THR A 148 7.14 -9.97 -5.05
C THR A 148 7.31 -8.69 -4.25
N HIS A 149 7.12 -7.53 -4.88
CA HIS A 149 7.27 -6.20 -4.29
C HIS A 149 5.94 -5.56 -3.90
N LEU A 150 4.83 -6.28 -4.08
CA LEU A 150 3.50 -5.80 -3.74
C LEU A 150 3.38 -5.55 -2.22
N GLY A 151 3.03 -4.32 -1.85
CA GLY A 151 3.02 -3.89 -0.45
C GLY A 151 2.06 -2.76 -0.14
N CYS A 152 1.69 -2.64 1.13
CA CYS A 152 0.90 -1.54 1.69
C CYS A 152 1.79 -0.69 2.58
N ARG A 153 1.74 0.63 2.42
CA ARG A 153 2.52 1.59 3.18
C ARG A 153 1.62 2.38 4.11
N PHE A 154 1.93 2.30 5.40
CA PHE A 154 1.24 3.02 6.47
C PHE A 154 2.11 4.19 6.93
N GLY A 155 1.55 5.40 6.95
CA GLY A 155 2.21 6.59 7.49
C GLY A 155 3.43 7.07 6.70
N GLY A 156 3.58 6.63 5.44
CA GLY A 156 4.67 7.04 4.55
C GLY A 156 6.01 6.33 4.75
N SER A 157 6.21 5.61 5.86
CA SER A 157 7.48 4.93 6.17
C SER A 157 7.36 3.41 6.32
N HIS A 158 6.23 2.90 6.83
CA HIS A 158 6.09 1.48 7.17
C HIS A 158 5.42 0.70 6.06
N THR A 159 6.21 0.00 5.24
CA THR A 159 5.70 -0.89 4.20
C THR A 159 5.62 -2.34 4.70
N VAL A 160 4.44 -2.94 4.58
CA VAL A 160 4.19 -4.36 4.84
C VAL A 160 3.90 -5.09 3.53
N LYS A 161 4.24 -6.37 3.46
CA LYS A 161 3.91 -7.21 2.31
C LYS A 161 2.39 -7.36 2.19
N ALA A 162 1.86 -7.18 0.99
CA ALA A 162 0.46 -7.45 0.71
C ALA A 162 0.27 -8.89 0.20
N GLN A 163 -0.88 -9.46 0.53
CA GLN A 163 -1.40 -10.64 -0.13
C GLN A 163 -2.24 -10.22 -1.33
N PHE A 164 -1.85 -10.67 -2.51
CA PHE A 164 -2.64 -10.52 -3.73
C PHE A 164 -3.89 -11.40 -3.66
N VAL A 165 -5.06 -10.84 -3.93
CA VAL A 165 -6.33 -11.58 -4.05
C VAL A 165 -6.85 -11.51 -5.49
N SER A 166 -6.88 -10.31 -6.06
CA SER A 166 -7.23 -10.06 -7.46
C SER A 166 -6.65 -8.71 -7.90
N SER A 167 -6.78 -8.39 -9.19
CA SER A 167 -6.42 -7.05 -9.71
C SER A 167 -7.21 -5.89 -9.09
N THR A 168 -8.23 -6.18 -8.27
CA THR A 168 -9.08 -5.20 -7.59
C THR A 168 -9.12 -5.35 -6.07
N LYS A 169 -8.41 -6.34 -5.50
CA LYS A 169 -8.43 -6.59 -4.06
C LYS A 169 -7.07 -7.08 -3.51
N LEU A 170 -6.67 -6.50 -2.39
CA LEU A 170 -5.50 -6.89 -1.59
C LEU A 170 -5.87 -7.13 -0.14
N ILE A 171 -5.03 -7.87 0.58
CA ILE A 171 -5.08 -7.99 2.04
C ILE A 171 -3.72 -7.61 2.62
N CYS A 172 -3.71 -6.75 3.63
CA CYS A 172 -2.53 -6.31 4.35
C CYS A 172 -2.72 -6.42 5.86
N LEU A 173 -1.66 -6.76 6.59
CA LEU A 173 -1.65 -6.75 8.04
C LEU A 173 -1.06 -5.42 8.52
N SER A 174 -1.82 -4.63 9.28
CA SER A 174 -1.34 -3.35 9.77
C SER A 174 -0.08 -3.53 10.64
N PRO A 175 0.92 -2.66 10.53
CA PRO A 175 2.05 -2.67 11.46
C PRO A 175 1.61 -2.24 12.87
N GLY A 176 2.45 -2.50 13.87
CA GLY A 176 2.31 -1.85 15.17
C GLY A 176 2.60 -0.36 15.05
N PHE A 177 1.86 0.46 15.79
CA PHE A 177 2.05 1.90 15.86
C PHE A 177 2.91 2.23 17.09
N GLU A 178 4.06 2.84 16.86
CA GLU A 178 4.89 3.41 17.94
C GLU A 178 4.43 4.85 18.20
N VAL A 179 4.01 5.12 19.43
CA VAL A 179 3.56 6.46 19.85
C VAL A 179 4.76 7.40 19.83
N LEU A 180 4.66 8.51 19.11
CA LEU A 180 5.67 9.57 19.16
C LEU A 180 5.79 10.09 20.60
N GLU A 181 7.01 10.41 21.02
CA GLU A 181 7.36 10.75 22.41
C GLU A 181 6.58 11.93 23.01
N ASP A 182 5.88 12.74 22.18
CA ASP A 182 5.10 13.88 22.64
C ASP A 182 3.73 13.51 23.25
N GLY A 183 3.32 12.24 23.17
CA GLY A 183 2.09 11.76 23.78
C GLY A 183 0.81 12.39 23.23
N SER A 184 0.87 13.08 22.09
CA SER A 184 -0.30 13.65 21.45
C SER A 184 -1.13 12.54 20.78
N MET A 185 -2.35 12.34 21.29
CA MET A 185 -3.23 11.21 20.95
C MET A 185 -4.46 11.62 20.12
N ASP A 186 -4.52 12.87 19.67
CA ASP A 186 -5.77 13.45 19.16
C ASP A 186 -6.16 12.98 17.74
N ASP A 187 -5.26 12.36 16.97
CA ASP A 187 -5.60 11.65 15.72
C ASP A 187 -4.53 10.59 15.37
N LEU A 188 -4.70 9.35 15.86
CA LEU A 188 -3.82 8.22 15.52
C LEU A 188 -4.13 7.64 14.11
N SER A 189 -4.34 8.52 13.12
CA SER A 189 -4.65 8.12 11.76
C SER A 189 -3.46 8.31 10.84
N VAL A 190 -3.14 7.28 10.06
CA VAL A 190 -2.05 7.31 9.08
C VAL A 190 -2.61 7.17 7.67
N PHE A 191 -1.97 7.80 6.69
CA PHE A 191 -2.27 7.53 5.29
C PHE A 191 -1.89 6.09 4.93
N LEU A 192 -2.71 5.47 4.08
CA LEU A 192 -2.48 4.14 3.53
C LEU A 192 -2.31 4.27 2.01
N ASP A 193 -1.15 3.83 1.53
CA ASP A 193 -0.85 3.70 0.10
C ASP A 193 -0.54 2.25 -0.24
N VAL A 194 -0.57 1.91 -1.52
CA VAL A 194 -0.10 0.60 -2.01
C VAL A 194 0.93 0.78 -3.11
N THR A 195 1.81 -0.20 -3.26
CA THR A 195 2.77 -0.28 -4.37
C THR A 195 2.69 -1.66 -5.00
N ASN A 196 2.77 -1.70 -6.33
CA ASN A 196 2.91 -2.95 -7.07
C ASN A 196 4.39 -3.34 -7.26
N ASN A 197 5.34 -2.42 -7.12
CA ASN A 197 6.74 -2.64 -7.52
C ASN A 197 7.78 -2.20 -6.47
N GLY A 198 7.33 -1.76 -5.29
CA GLY A 198 8.19 -1.35 -4.18
C GLY A 198 8.72 0.08 -4.28
N VAL A 199 8.49 0.77 -5.42
CA VAL A 199 9.03 2.10 -5.70
C VAL A 199 7.91 3.11 -5.90
N ASN A 200 6.95 2.80 -6.78
CA ASN A 200 5.84 3.67 -7.09
C ASN A 200 4.65 3.33 -6.18
N PHE A 201 4.25 4.29 -5.36
CA PHE A 201 3.10 4.17 -4.46
C PHE A 201 1.89 4.92 -5.05
N SER A 202 0.70 4.43 -4.75
CA SER A 202 -0.55 5.14 -5.06
C SER A 202 -0.58 6.48 -4.32
N SER A 203 -1.26 7.46 -4.87
CA SER A 203 -1.53 8.76 -4.23
C SER A 203 -2.97 8.79 -3.70
N SER A 204 -3.22 8.08 -2.60
CA SER A 204 -4.55 8.02 -1.99
C SER A 204 -4.68 9.00 -0.82
N ASN A 205 -5.91 9.44 -0.53
CA ASN A 205 -6.22 10.19 0.69
C ASN A 205 -6.87 9.29 1.76
N ILE A 206 -6.73 7.96 1.63
CA ILE A 206 -7.34 7.01 2.56
C ILE A 206 -6.50 6.96 3.84
N LYS A 207 -7.18 7.06 4.98
CA LYS A 207 -6.58 6.94 6.30
C LYS A 207 -6.99 5.64 6.98
N PHE A 208 -6.04 5.04 7.70
CA PHE A 208 -6.27 3.96 8.63
C PHE A 208 -6.06 4.47 10.06
N SER A 209 -7.05 4.31 10.92
CA SER A 209 -7.01 4.81 12.30
C SER A 209 -6.60 3.73 13.29
N TYR A 210 -5.59 4.00 14.12
CA TYR A 210 -5.23 3.13 15.22
C TYR A 210 -6.06 3.46 16.47
N HIS A 211 -6.41 2.41 17.22
CA HIS A 211 -7.04 2.54 18.53
C HIS A 211 -6.34 1.64 19.56
N GLU A 212 -6.38 2.07 20.81
CA GLU A 212 -5.88 1.28 21.92
C GLU A 212 -6.68 0.00 22.13
N ASN A 213 -6.03 -1.00 22.74
CA ASN A 213 -6.70 -2.25 23.10
C ASN A 213 -7.64 -2.03 24.28
N ALA A 214 -8.83 -2.60 24.16
CA ALA A 214 -9.73 -2.73 25.28
C ALA A 214 -9.03 -3.46 26.44
N ALA A 215 -8.98 -2.83 27.60
CA ALA A 215 -8.33 -3.39 28.77
C ALA A 215 -9.26 -3.33 29.98
N VAL A 216 -9.21 -4.37 30.82
CA VAL A 216 -9.91 -4.36 32.10
C VAL A 216 -9.20 -3.35 33.01
N HIS A 217 -9.90 -2.28 33.35
CA HIS A 217 -9.41 -1.25 34.27
C HIS A 217 -9.70 -1.61 35.72
N SER A 218 -10.92 -2.11 35.99
CA SER A 218 -11.32 -2.51 37.34
C SER A 218 -12.38 -3.61 37.32
N LEU A 219 -12.48 -4.34 38.44
CA LEU A 219 -13.44 -5.41 38.67
C LEU A 219 -14.14 -5.19 40.02
N SER A 220 -15.44 -5.46 40.08
CA SER A 220 -16.21 -5.40 41.33
C SER A 220 -17.39 -6.38 41.31
N PRO A 221 -17.55 -7.24 42.33
CA PRO A 221 -16.61 -7.46 43.43
C PRO A 221 -15.37 -8.26 42.99
N LEU A 222 -14.28 -8.19 43.77
CA LEU A 222 -13.04 -8.95 43.52
C LEU A 222 -13.08 -10.39 44.04
N PHE A 223 -14.08 -10.73 44.85
CA PHE A 223 -14.19 -12.03 45.52
C PHE A 223 -15.64 -12.51 45.51
N GLY A 224 -15.82 -13.84 45.55
CA GLY A 224 -17.11 -14.52 45.56
C GLY A 224 -16.98 -15.95 46.10
N PRO A 225 -18.09 -16.66 46.36
CA PRO A 225 -18.05 -18.03 46.84
C PRO A 225 -17.51 -18.98 45.76
N SER A 226 -16.85 -20.07 46.17
CA SER A 226 -16.32 -21.09 45.27
C SER A 226 -17.41 -21.82 44.45
N SER A 227 -18.67 -21.72 44.88
CA SER A 227 -19.84 -22.21 44.14
C SER A 227 -20.19 -21.38 42.89
N GLY A 228 -19.54 -20.23 42.67
CA GLY A 228 -19.89 -19.31 41.58
C GLY A 228 -21.14 -18.48 41.88
N GLY A 229 -21.71 -17.87 40.85
CA GLY A 229 -22.94 -17.06 40.92
C GLY A 229 -22.73 -15.58 41.25
N THR A 230 -21.49 -15.14 41.50
CA THR A 230 -21.19 -13.72 41.72
C THR A 230 -21.29 -12.93 40.42
N LEU A 231 -22.10 -11.87 40.42
CA LEU A 231 -22.17 -10.91 39.33
C LEU A 231 -20.98 -9.95 39.42
N VAL A 232 -19.99 -10.16 38.54
CA VAL A 232 -18.78 -9.35 38.43
C VAL A 232 -18.98 -8.28 37.36
N ASN A 233 -18.83 -7.02 37.76
CA ASN A 233 -18.80 -5.87 36.87
C ASN A 233 -17.35 -5.51 36.55
N ALA A 234 -16.99 -5.53 35.27
CA ALA A 234 -15.71 -5.11 34.73
C ALA A 234 -15.84 -3.75 34.06
N THR A 235 -15.08 -2.76 34.52
CA THR A 235 -14.91 -1.50 33.80
C THR A 235 -13.78 -1.67 32.78
N ILE A 236 -14.08 -1.41 31.52
CA ILE A 236 -13.19 -1.58 30.38
C ILE A 236 -12.82 -0.20 29.84
N ILE A 237 -11.52 0.10 29.77
CA ILE A 237 -11.00 1.27 29.06
C ILE A 237 -10.76 0.92 27.60
N HIS A 238 -10.81 1.92 26.71
CA HIS A 238 -10.60 1.77 25.26
C HIS A 238 -11.55 0.75 24.59
N MET A 239 -12.80 0.69 25.03
CA MET A 239 -13.82 -0.13 24.36
C MET A 239 -14.04 0.33 22.91
N PRO A 240 -14.09 -0.61 21.94
CA PRO A 240 -14.52 -0.30 20.57
C PRO A 240 -15.90 0.34 20.55
N LYS A 241 -16.04 1.44 19.81
CA LYS A 241 -17.36 2.05 19.57
C LYS A 241 -18.18 1.14 18.64
N GLY A 242 -19.51 1.12 18.80
CA GLY A 242 -20.39 0.37 17.91
C GLY A 242 -20.57 -1.12 18.25
N LEU A 243 -20.04 -1.59 19.38
CA LEU A 243 -20.47 -2.83 20.05
C LEU A 243 -21.93 -2.64 20.52
N GLY A 244 -22.89 -2.67 19.60
CA GLY A 244 -24.31 -2.55 19.94
C GLY A 244 -24.77 -3.69 20.87
N ASN A 245 -26.06 -3.73 21.20
CA ASN A 245 -26.67 -4.79 22.04
C ASN A 245 -26.54 -6.23 21.47
N SER A 246 -25.90 -6.41 20.32
CA SER A 246 -25.82 -7.66 19.53
C SER A 246 -24.46 -8.37 19.63
N SER A 247 -23.41 -7.72 20.15
CA SER A 247 -22.10 -8.36 20.31
C SER A 247 -22.09 -9.18 21.60
N ALA A 248 -22.10 -10.51 21.51
CA ALA A 248 -21.94 -11.37 22.68
C ALA A 248 -20.55 -11.15 23.28
N VAL A 249 -20.46 -10.35 24.35
CA VAL A 249 -19.25 -10.25 25.16
C VAL A 249 -19.12 -11.51 26.00
N LEU A 250 -17.90 -12.03 26.12
CA LEU A 250 -17.59 -13.23 26.90
C LEU A 250 -16.59 -12.85 27.99
N CYS A 251 -16.82 -13.31 29.21
CA CYS A 251 -15.83 -13.24 30.28
C CYS A 251 -15.14 -14.59 30.43
N LYS A 252 -13.82 -14.56 30.64
CA LYS A 252 -13.02 -15.75 30.90
C LYS A 252 -12.50 -15.73 32.34
N PHE A 253 -12.90 -16.72 33.12
CA PHE A 253 -12.44 -16.98 34.48
C PHE A 253 -11.55 -18.23 34.45
N ASN A 254 -10.23 -18.01 34.47
CA ASN A 254 -9.25 -19.07 34.22
C ASN A 254 -9.58 -19.82 32.91
N ASP A 255 -9.92 -21.11 32.94
CA ASP A 255 -10.27 -21.89 31.75
C ASP A 255 -11.76 -21.87 31.39
N THR A 256 -12.61 -21.24 32.20
CA THR A 256 -14.06 -21.23 32.00
C THR A 256 -14.51 -19.93 31.34
N VAL A 257 -15.23 -20.04 30.22
CA VAL A 257 -15.81 -18.90 29.51
C VAL A 257 -17.30 -18.82 29.81
N VAL A 258 -17.78 -17.64 30.18
CA VAL A 258 -19.19 -17.36 30.50
C VAL A 258 -19.70 -16.19 29.65
N PRO A 259 -21.00 -16.18 29.31
CA PRO A 259 -21.60 -15.03 28.64
C PRO A 259 -21.57 -13.79 29.55
N GLY A 260 -21.33 -12.64 28.94
CA GLY A 260 -21.41 -11.34 29.58
C GLY A 260 -22.49 -10.46 28.98
N LYS A 261 -22.80 -9.38 29.68
CA LYS A 261 -23.73 -8.34 29.26
C LYS A 261 -23.07 -6.97 29.34
N ILE A 262 -23.15 -6.19 28.28
CA ILE A 262 -22.78 -4.77 28.31
C ILE A 262 -23.88 -4.02 29.07
N LEU A 263 -23.55 -3.41 30.21
CA LEU A 263 -24.49 -2.62 31.02
C LEU A 263 -24.54 -1.16 30.56
N SER A 264 -23.38 -0.57 30.31
CA SER A 264 -23.18 0.78 29.77
C SER A 264 -21.87 0.79 28.97
N GLY A 265 -21.60 1.82 28.17
CA GLY A 265 -20.56 1.79 27.12
C GLY A 265 -19.15 1.32 27.50
N ALA A 266 -18.80 1.26 28.79
CA ALA A 266 -17.52 0.77 29.30
C ALA A 266 -17.67 -0.31 30.40
N CYS A 267 -18.86 -0.83 30.68
CA CYS A 267 -19.11 -1.77 31.79
C CYS A 267 -19.68 -3.10 31.28
N ILE A 268 -18.96 -4.20 31.52
CA ILE A 268 -19.40 -5.57 31.24
C ILE A 268 -19.75 -6.26 32.57
N GLN A 269 -20.91 -6.89 32.64
CA GLN A 269 -21.30 -7.75 33.76
C GLN A 269 -21.27 -9.22 33.34
N CYS A 270 -20.68 -10.07 34.17
CA CYS A 270 -20.62 -11.51 33.96
C CYS A 270 -20.87 -12.25 35.27
N GLU A 271 -21.49 -13.43 35.18
CA GLU A 271 -21.68 -14.30 36.34
C GLU A 271 -20.50 -15.26 36.47
N SER A 272 -19.80 -15.22 37.61
CA SER A 272 -18.66 -16.11 37.87
C SER A 272 -19.10 -17.59 37.87
N PRO A 273 -18.34 -18.49 37.23
CA PRO A 273 -18.61 -19.93 37.29
C PRO A 273 -18.19 -20.52 38.64
N ALA A 274 -18.73 -21.69 38.97
CA ALA A 274 -18.22 -22.50 40.07
C ALA A 274 -16.76 -22.92 39.80
N VAL A 275 -15.92 -22.87 40.84
CA VAL A 275 -14.54 -23.34 40.74
C VAL A 275 -14.56 -24.86 40.65
N LYS A 276 -13.91 -25.43 39.63
CA LYS A 276 -13.69 -26.88 39.58
C LYS A 276 -12.83 -27.26 40.78
N ALA A 277 -13.32 -28.17 41.63
CA ALA A 277 -12.51 -28.71 42.72
C ALA A 277 -11.24 -29.33 42.11
N TYR A 278 -10.06 -28.84 42.51
CA TYR A 278 -8.82 -29.55 42.26
C TYR A 278 -8.82 -30.76 43.19
N GLY A 279 -9.06 -31.94 42.61
CA GLY A 279 -8.87 -33.23 43.26
C GLY A 279 -7.41 -33.66 43.19
#